data_AF-A0AAD8HPS6-F1
#
_entry.id   AF-A0AAD8HPS6-F1
#
_cell.length_a   1.000
_cell.length_b   1.000
_cell.length_c   1.000
_cell.angle_alpha   90.00
_cell.angle_beta   90.00
_cell.angle_gamma   90.00
#
_symmetry.space_group_name_H-M   'P 1'
#
loop_
_entity.id
_entity.type
_entity.pdbx_description
1 polymer ?
#
loop_
_entity_poly.entity_id
_entity_poly.type
_entity_poly.pdbx_seq_one_letter_code
_entity_poly.pdbx_strand_id
1 'polypeptide(L)'
;MNCSRDDLIYVSEECPALKILVLPAYLCREHSDIIPSLIVKFKNLEILSIGSTSSDWIVKIFELICIQLPNFHGMCVTSQHIDDNMALAIVKLLPKLKRLYMNGADLSKENLLLIMRGCKELECLHVRDCIGFEEDDEEILKLSSSIRNFRCDGSTSYDDSNCYMDIYDGDDCSD
;
A
#
# COMPACT_ATOMS: atom_id res chain seq x y z
N MET A 1 -12.05 -17.47 11.15
CA MET A 1 -13.26 -16.66 11.36
C MET A 1 -13.43 -15.86 10.08
N ASN A 2 -14.38 -16.23 9.21
CA ASN A 2 -14.59 -15.50 7.97
C ASN A 2 -15.54 -14.34 8.29
N CYS A 3 -15.10 -13.11 8.03
CA CYS A 3 -15.96 -11.93 8.11
C CYS A 3 -16.85 -11.94 6.86
N SER A 4 -18.16 -11.99 7.07
CA SER A 4 -19.15 -11.99 6.00
C SER A 4 -19.48 -10.58 5.52
N ARG A 5 -20.22 -10.50 4.41
CA ARG A 5 -20.78 -9.24 3.91
C ARG A 5 -21.59 -8.49 4.97
N ASP A 6 -22.45 -9.21 5.70
CA ASP A 6 -23.33 -8.61 6.71
C ASP A 6 -22.53 -8.09 7.92
N ASP A 7 -21.43 -8.78 8.27
CA ASP A 7 -20.52 -8.31 9.32
C ASP A 7 -19.86 -6.97 8.93
N LEU A 8 -19.43 -6.82 7.67
CA LEU A 8 -18.86 -5.57 7.17
C LEU A 8 -19.87 -4.41 7.18
N ILE A 9 -21.12 -4.70 6.79
CA ILE A 9 -22.21 -3.71 6.82
C ILE A 9 -22.50 -3.31 8.26
N TYR A 10 -22.67 -4.28 9.16
CA TYR A 10 -22.93 -4.06 10.58
C TYR A 10 -21.84 -3.19 11.22
N VAL A 11 -20.56 -3.51 11.01
CA VAL A 11 -19.44 -2.69 11.51
C VAL A 11 -19.48 -1.27 10.96
N SER A 12 -19.87 -1.09 9.69
CA SER A 12 -19.98 0.24 9.10
C SER A 12 -21.07 1.11 9.71
N GLU A 13 -22.10 0.49 10.29
CA GLU A 13 -23.26 1.17 10.87
C GLU A 13 -23.07 1.41 12.37
N GLU A 14 -22.51 0.43 13.09
CA GLU A 14 -22.34 0.49 14.54
C GLU A 14 -21.02 1.15 14.98
N CYS A 15 -20.01 1.21 14.09
CA CYS A 15 -18.69 1.76 14.42
C CYS A 15 -18.29 2.99 13.56
N PRO A 16 -19.12 4.04 13.40
CA PRO A 16 -18.81 5.18 12.53
C PRO A 16 -17.60 6.01 13.00
N ALA A 17 -17.22 5.89 14.27
CA ALA A 17 -16.08 6.59 14.87
C ALA A 17 -14.74 5.87 14.67
N LEU A 18 -14.71 4.75 13.93
CA LEU A 18 -13.49 3.98 13.67
C LEU A 18 -12.39 4.85 13.04
N LYS A 19 -11.19 4.81 13.62
CA LYS A 19 -10.02 5.56 13.16
C LYS A 19 -9.07 4.74 12.30
N ILE A 20 -9.04 3.43 12.53
CA ILE A 20 -8.13 2.51 11.84
C ILE A 20 -8.97 1.35 11.31
N LEU A 21 -8.91 1.14 10.00
CA LEU A 21 -9.56 0.01 9.33
C LEU A 21 -8.50 -0.83 8.64
N VAL A 22 -8.50 -2.13 8.90
CA VAL A 22 -7.62 -3.10 8.26
C VAL A 22 -8.48 -4.13 7.56
N LEU A 23 -8.34 -4.19 6.23
CA LEU A 23 -9.04 -5.13 5.37
C LEU A 23 -8.01 -6.07 4.73
N PRO A 24 -7.97 -7.35 5.15
CA PRO A 24 -7.16 -8.36 4.51
C PRO A 24 -7.49 -8.51 3.02
N ALA A 25 -6.49 -8.89 2.21
CA ALA A 25 -6.63 -9.02 0.76
C ALA A 25 -7.79 -9.94 0.33
N TYR A 26 -8.08 -11.00 1.09
CA TYR A 26 -9.20 -11.89 0.77
C TYR A 26 -10.57 -11.21 0.91
N LEU A 27 -10.76 -10.34 1.91
CA LEU A 27 -12.00 -9.56 2.05
C LEU A 27 -12.13 -8.54 0.93
N CYS A 28 -11.03 -7.87 0.56
CA CYS A 28 -11.03 -6.97 -0.59
C CYS A 28 -11.41 -7.69 -1.88
N ARG A 29 -10.96 -8.93 -2.09
CA ARG A 29 -11.37 -9.77 -3.22
C ARG A 29 -12.85 -10.14 -3.18
N GLU A 30 -13.32 -10.64 -2.05
CA GLU A 30 -14.68 -11.18 -1.91
C GLU A 30 -15.77 -10.08 -1.92
N HIS A 31 -15.43 -8.88 -1.44
CA HIS A 31 -16.38 -7.80 -1.18
C HIS A 31 -15.96 -6.48 -1.85
N SER A 32 -15.22 -6.56 -2.96
CA SER A 32 -14.74 -5.41 -3.73
C SER A 32 -15.84 -4.45 -4.18
N ASP A 33 -17.07 -4.95 -4.34
CA ASP A 33 -18.25 -4.19 -4.76
C ASP A 33 -18.77 -3.24 -3.68
N ILE A 34 -18.69 -3.62 -2.41
CA ILE A 34 -19.25 -2.83 -1.29
C ILE A 34 -18.20 -2.03 -0.53
N ILE A 35 -16.96 -2.52 -0.43
CA ILE A 35 -15.90 -1.90 0.39
C ILE A 35 -15.73 -0.40 0.12
N PRO A 36 -15.69 0.09 -1.15
CA PRO A 36 -15.61 1.53 -1.42
C PRO A 36 -16.72 2.34 -0.73
N SER A 37 -17.95 1.85 -0.77
CA SER A 37 -19.11 2.52 -0.16
C SER A 37 -19.11 2.45 1.38
N LEU A 38 -18.49 1.41 1.95
CA LEU A 38 -18.36 1.27 3.39
C LEU A 38 -17.28 2.18 3.96
N ILE A 39 -16.14 2.31 3.27
CA ILE A 39 -15.01 3.15 3.72
C ILE A 39 -15.46 4.58 4.02
N VAL A 40 -16.33 5.14 3.17
CA VAL A 40 -16.80 6.52 3.34
C VAL A 40 -17.78 6.71 4.49
N LYS A 41 -18.31 5.65 5.10
CA LYS A 41 -19.14 5.73 6.32
C LYS A 41 -18.29 6.04 7.56
N PHE A 42 -17.02 5.66 7.58
CA PHE A 42 -16.10 5.91 8.69
C PHE A 42 -15.52 7.33 8.63
N LYS A 43 -16.31 8.35 8.98
CA LYS A 43 -15.92 9.78 8.84
C LYS A 43 -14.70 10.19 9.67
N ASN A 44 -14.35 9.41 10.69
CA ASN A 44 -13.18 9.62 11.53
C ASN A 44 -11.98 8.75 11.13
N LEU A 45 -12.05 8.06 9.98
CA LEU A 45 -10.98 7.19 9.53
C LEU A 45 -9.71 8.00 9.26
N GLU A 46 -8.64 7.60 9.94
CA GLU A 46 -7.32 8.20 9.88
C GLU A 46 -6.36 7.31 9.09
N ILE A 47 -6.47 5.99 9.26
CA ILE A 47 -5.57 4.99 8.67
C ILE A 47 -6.37 3.87 8.01
N LEU A 48 -6.02 3.55 6.76
CA LEU A 48 -6.57 2.40 6.03
C LEU A 48 -5.46 1.44 5.64
N SER A 49 -5.62 0.16 5.98
CA SER A 49 -4.84 -0.93 5.41
C SER A 49 -5.73 -1.76 4.49
N ILE A 50 -5.32 -1.89 3.23
CA ILE A 50 -6.06 -2.66 2.22
C ILE A 50 -5.09 -3.54 1.42
N GLY A 51 -5.48 -4.79 1.22
CA GLY A 51 -4.93 -5.61 0.15
C GLY A 51 -5.70 -5.35 -1.15
N SER A 52 -5.01 -5.15 -2.27
CA SER A 52 -5.67 -4.83 -3.55
C SER A 52 -5.95 -6.06 -4.39
N THR A 53 -6.86 -5.86 -5.34
CA THR A 53 -7.21 -6.77 -6.42
C THR A 53 -6.77 -6.25 -7.79
N SER A 54 -6.67 -4.92 -7.96
CA SER A 54 -6.22 -4.23 -9.18
C SER A 54 -5.94 -2.73 -8.91
N SER A 55 -5.09 -2.11 -9.74
CA SER A 55 -4.77 -0.68 -9.66
C SER A 55 -6.01 0.21 -9.80
N ASP A 56 -6.91 -0.10 -10.72
CA ASP A 56 -8.14 0.69 -10.92
C ASP A 56 -9.05 0.70 -9.69
N TRP A 57 -9.13 -0.42 -8.97
CA TRP A 57 -9.97 -0.50 -7.78
C TRP A 57 -9.41 0.36 -6.64
N ILE A 58 -8.10 0.34 -6.42
CA ILE A 58 -7.47 1.14 -5.38
C ILE A 58 -7.50 2.64 -5.69
N VAL A 59 -7.39 3.02 -6.97
CA VAL A 59 -7.55 4.43 -7.39
C VAL A 59 -8.96 4.93 -7.07
N LYS A 60 -10.02 4.14 -7.29
CA LYS A 60 -11.38 4.49 -6.88
C LYS A 60 -11.50 4.70 -5.37
N ILE A 61 -10.79 3.92 -4.57
CA ILE A 61 -10.72 4.14 -3.12
C ILE A 61 -10.08 5.50 -2.83
N PHE A 62 -8.98 5.85 -3.48
CA PHE A 62 -8.30 7.13 -3.26
C PHE A 62 -9.18 8.32 -3.62
N GLU A 63 -9.91 8.26 -4.73
CA GLU A 63 -10.87 9.29 -5.14
C GLU A 63 -11.96 9.51 -4.09
N LEU A 64 -12.45 8.44 -3.46
CA LEU A 64 -13.44 8.55 -2.39
C LEU A 64 -12.83 9.15 -1.11
N ILE A 65 -11.64 8.68 -0.72
CA ILE A 65 -10.95 9.12 0.49
C ILE A 65 -10.64 10.62 0.40
N CYS A 66 -10.05 11.08 -0.71
CA CYS A 66 -9.57 12.46 -0.84
C CYS A 66 -10.70 13.50 -0.79
N ILE A 67 -11.94 13.09 -1.13
CA ILE A 67 -13.12 13.95 -1.09
C ILE A 67 -13.84 13.85 0.27
N GLN A 68 -13.92 12.64 0.86
CA GLN A 68 -14.89 12.37 1.92
C GLN A 68 -14.30 12.18 3.32
N LEU A 69 -12.99 11.99 3.45
CA LEU A 69 -12.33 11.66 4.72
C LEU A 69 -11.28 12.73 5.09
N PRO A 70 -11.69 13.84 5.72
CA PRO A 70 -10.82 14.98 5.97
C PRO A 70 -9.69 14.71 6.98
N ASN A 71 -9.84 13.68 7.81
CA ASN A 71 -8.85 13.28 8.82
C ASN A 71 -7.91 12.18 8.33
N PHE A 72 -8.06 11.71 7.08
CA PHE A 72 -7.25 10.63 6.55
C PHE A 72 -5.80 11.09 6.37
N HIS A 73 -4.85 10.34 6.94
CA HIS A 73 -3.44 10.67 6.86
C HIS A 73 -2.50 9.46 6.77
N GLY A 74 -3.02 8.23 6.86
CA GLY A 74 -2.21 7.03 6.83
C GLY A 74 -2.74 5.91 5.95
N MET A 75 -1.83 5.21 5.28
CA MET A 75 -2.19 4.07 4.45
C MET A 75 -1.17 2.93 4.54
N CYS A 76 -1.67 1.70 4.52
CA CYS A 76 -0.86 0.51 4.32
C CYS A 76 -1.38 -0.25 3.10
N VAL A 77 -0.48 -0.50 2.16
CA VAL A 77 -0.70 -1.23 0.92
C VAL A 77 0.14 -2.50 0.99
N THR A 78 -0.50 -3.65 1.18
CA THR A 78 0.23 -4.92 1.36
C THR A 78 0.34 -5.68 0.04
N SER A 79 1.54 -6.21 -0.26
CA SER A 79 1.81 -7.22 -1.28
C SER A 79 1.26 -6.87 -2.67
N GLN A 80 1.66 -5.71 -3.19
CA GLN A 80 1.19 -5.19 -4.47
C GLN A 80 2.34 -4.84 -5.39
N HIS A 81 2.09 -5.04 -6.68
CA HIS A 81 2.78 -4.32 -7.73
C HIS A 81 2.26 -2.88 -7.75
N ILE A 82 3.14 -1.92 -7.45
CA ILE A 82 2.85 -0.49 -7.46
C ILE A 82 3.28 0.06 -8.82
N ASP A 83 2.35 -0.01 -9.77
CA ASP A 83 2.55 0.53 -11.10
C ASP A 83 2.54 2.08 -11.11
N ASP A 84 2.90 2.65 -12.25
CA ASP A 84 2.96 4.10 -12.46
C ASP A 84 1.61 4.77 -12.21
N ASN A 85 0.50 4.11 -12.56
CA ASN A 85 -0.84 4.65 -12.37
C ASN A 85 -1.16 4.80 -10.88
N MET A 86 -0.84 3.79 -10.08
CA MET A 86 -1.03 3.81 -8.64
C MET A 86 -0.12 4.84 -7.97
N ALA A 87 1.16 4.89 -8.33
CA ALA A 87 2.11 5.87 -7.79
C ALA A 87 1.67 7.31 -8.10
N LEU A 88 1.24 7.57 -9.35
CA LEU A 88 0.68 8.87 -9.75
C LEU A 88 -0.60 9.20 -8.98
N ALA A 89 -1.47 8.22 -8.76
CA ALA A 89 -2.72 8.43 -8.02
C ALA A 89 -2.46 8.76 -6.55
N ILE A 90 -1.50 8.11 -5.89
CA ILE A 90 -1.07 8.45 -4.52
C ILE A 90 -0.66 9.92 -4.45
N VAL A 91 0.22 10.36 -5.37
CA VAL A 91 0.72 11.74 -5.37
C VAL A 91 -0.39 12.76 -5.68
N LYS A 92 -1.27 12.46 -6.63
CA LYS A 92 -2.32 13.39 -7.07
C LYS A 92 -3.48 13.50 -6.11
N LEU A 93 -3.94 12.37 -5.55
CA LEU A 93 -5.16 12.28 -4.75
C LEU A 93 -4.86 12.37 -3.26
N LEU A 94 -3.68 11.91 -2.82
CA LEU A 94 -3.29 11.85 -1.40
C LEU A 94 -1.98 12.63 -1.12
N PRO A 95 -1.83 13.89 -1.57
CA PRO A 95 -0.57 14.64 -1.41
C PRO A 95 -0.21 14.97 0.05
N LYS A 96 -1.20 14.93 0.96
CA LYS A 96 -1.06 15.24 2.40
C LYS A 96 -0.86 14.00 3.27
N LEU A 97 -0.57 12.85 2.66
CA LEU A 97 -0.35 11.61 3.39
C LEU A 97 0.86 11.77 4.32
N LYS A 98 0.69 11.35 5.58
CA LYS A 98 1.73 11.42 6.61
C LYS A 98 2.40 10.06 6.86
N ARG A 99 1.66 8.97 6.64
CA ARG A 99 2.13 7.61 6.90
C ARG A 99 1.83 6.72 5.70
N LEU A 100 2.87 6.10 5.15
CA LEU A 100 2.74 5.15 4.05
C LEU A 100 3.57 3.90 4.33
N TYR A 101 2.93 2.74 4.24
CA TYR A 101 3.57 1.44 4.43
C TYR A 101 3.32 0.59 3.18
N MET A 102 4.38 0.19 2.49
CA MET A 102 4.35 -0.62 1.27
C MET A 102 5.38 -1.75 1.34
N ASN A 103 5.60 -2.32 2.54
CA ASN A 103 6.60 -3.40 2.70
C ASN A 103 6.23 -4.60 1.81
N GLY A 104 7.25 -5.27 1.25
CA GLY A 104 7.05 -6.43 0.38
C GLY A 104 6.41 -6.11 -0.97
N ALA A 105 6.48 -4.86 -1.42
CA ALA A 105 5.90 -4.43 -2.69
C ALA A 105 6.90 -4.60 -3.84
N ASP A 106 6.38 -4.91 -5.02
CA ASP A 106 7.10 -4.68 -6.28
C ASP A 106 6.88 -3.20 -6.65
N LEU A 107 7.93 -2.40 -6.51
CA LEU A 107 7.91 -0.95 -6.56
C LEU A 107 9.22 -0.48 -7.20
N SER A 108 9.13 0.06 -8.42
CA SER A 108 10.29 0.63 -9.09
C SER A 108 10.86 1.82 -8.31
N LYS A 109 12.18 2.01 -8.42
CA LYS A 109 12.86 3.22 -7.93
C LYS A 109 12.15 4.49 -8.38
N GLU A 110 11.76 4.59 -9.64
CA GLU A 110 11.10 5.78 -10.21
C GLU A 110 9.79 6.09 -9.50
N ASN A 111 8.97 5.07 -9.24
CA ASN A 111 7.68 5.22 -8.55
C ASN A 111 7.86 5.58 -7.08
N LEU A 112 8.86 5.01 -6.39
CA LEU A 112 9.20 5.42 -5.04
C LEU A 112 9.63 6.89 -4.98
N LEU A 113 10.55 7.31 -5.85
CA LEU A 113 11.00 8.69 -5.92
C LEU A 113 9.87 9.66 -6.28
N LEU A 114 8.96 9.26 -7.17
CA LEU A 114 7.75 10.02 -7.51
C LEU A 114 6.90 10.26 -6.26
N ILE A 115 6.61 9.21 -5.49
CA ILE A 115 5.83 9.29 -4.25
C ILE A 115 6.53 10.20 -3.23
N MET A 116 7.84 10.01 -2.99
CA MET A 116 8.61 10.81 -2.03
C MET A 116 8.62 12.30 -2.37
N ARG A 117 8.70 12.65 -3.66
CA ARG A 117 8.70 14.05 -4.13
C ARG A 117 7.31 14.68 -4.09
N GLY A 118 6.27 13.87 -4.29
CA GLY A 118 4.88 14.29 -4.34
C GLY A 118 4.23 14.47 -2.97
N CYS A 119 4.42 13.50 -2.08
CA CYS A 119 3.83 13.48 -0.74
C CYS A 119 4.74 14.14 0.30
N LYS A 120 4.81 15.48 0.26
CA LYS A 120 5.77 16.28 1.05
C LYS A 120 5.50 16.30 2.56
N GLU A 121 4.33 15.84 2.99
CA GLU A 121 3.95 15.75 4.41
C GLU A 121 4.28 14.39 5.03
N LEU A 122 4.95 13.49 4.30
CA LEU A 122 5.33 12.17 4.82
C LEU A 122 6.25 12.31 6.05
N GLU A 123 5.74 11.84 7.18
CA GLU A 123 6.49 11.69 8.43
C GLU A 123 7.00 10.25 8.61
N CYS A 124 6.34 9.28 8.00
CA CYS A 124 6.65 7.86 8.08
C CYS A 124 6.48 7.18 6.71
N LEU A 125 7.55 6.55 6.20
CA LEU A 125 7.54 5.80 4.96
C LEU A 125 8.31 4.50 5.14
N HIS A 126 7.62 3.36 5.11
CA HIS A 126 8.25 2.04 5.17
C HIS A 126 8.04 1.30 3.86
N VAL A 127 9.16 0.93 3.24
CA VAL A 127 9.28 0.21 1.97
C VAL A 127 10.33 -0.88 2.14
N ARG A 128 10.19 -1.70 3.20
CA ARG A 128 11.13 -2.80 3.48
C ARG A 128 10.82 -4.01 2.62
N ASP A 129 11.83 -4.83 2.38
CA ASP A 129 11.71 -6.09 1.65
C ASP A 129 11.04 -5.90 0.27
N CYS A 130 11.20 -4.73 -0.35
CA CYS A 130 10.63 -4.42 -1.66
C CYS A 130 11.54 -4.90 -2.80
N ILE A 131 10.94 -5.13 -3.96
CA ILE A 131 11.67 -5.42 -5.19
C ILE A 131 11.55 -4.22 -6.13
N GLY A 132 12.67 -3.78 -6.71
CA GLY A 132 12.72 -2.71 -7.71
C GLY A 132 13.66 -1.54 -7.38
N PHE A 133 14.32 -1.57 -6.22
CA PHE A 133 15.36 -0.62 -5.83
C PHE A 133 16.25 -1.20 -4.72
N GLU A 134 17.50 -0.75 -4.63
CA GLU A 134 18.42 -1.17 -3.57
C GLU A 134 18.23 -0.37 -2.28
N GLU A 135 18.34 -1.05 -1.13
CA GLU A 135 18.25 -0.43 0.19
C GLU A 135 19.30 0.67 0.45
N ASP A 136 20.45 0.60 -0.23
CA ASP A 136 21.56 1.54 -0.11
C ASP A 136 21.61 2.60 -1.24
N ASP A 137 20.55 2.71 -2.04
CA ASP A 137 20.46 3.69 -3.13
C ASP A 137 20.64 5.14 -2.63
N GLU A 138 21.70 5.80 -3.11
CA GLU A 138 22.10 7.13 -2.65
C GLU A 138 21.01 8.20 -2.81
N GLU A 139 20.20 8.12 -3.87
CA GLU A 139 19.17 9.11 -4.17
C GLU A 139 17.97 8.95 -3.24
N ILE A 140 17.53 7.71 -3.02
CA ILE A 140 16.49 7.37 -2.05
C ILE A 140 16.93 7.79 -0.64
N LEU A 141 18.14 7.42 -0.22
CA LEU A 141 18.67 7.78 1.09
C LEU A 141 18.74 9.30 1.28
N LYS A 142 19.21 10.04 0.27
CA LYS A 142 19.26 11.51 0.31
C LYS A 142 17.88 12.14 0.48
N LEU A 143 16.86 11.71 -0.28
CA LEU A 143 15.49 12.24 -0.14
C LEU A 143 14.87 11.85 1.20
N SER A 144 15.12 10.62 1.65
CA SER A 144 14.56 10.07 2.88
C SER A 144 15.06 10.77 4.15
N SER A 145 16.19 11.47 4.10
CA SER A 145 16.76 12.22 5.23
C SER A 145 15.80 13.25 5.84
N SER A 146 14.80 13.69 5.05
CA SER A 146 13.75 14.61 5.49
C SER A 146 12.54 13.92 6.14
N ILE A 147 12.40 12.60 5.99
CA ILE A 147 11.30 11.79 6.51
C ILE A 147 11.70 11.25 7.88
N ARG A 148 10.94 11.61 8.92
CA ARG A 148 11.28 11.28 10.32
C ARG A 148 11.45 9.78 10.58
N ASN A 149 10.64 8.95 9.96
CA ASN A 149 10.68 7.49 10.12
C ASN A 149 10.66 6.80 8.76
N PHE A 150 11.85 6.71 8.16
CA PHE A 150 12.07 6.00 6.90
C PHE A 150 12.68 4.61 7.15
N ARG A 151 12.24 3.61 6.39
CA ARG A 151 12.78 2.23 6.40
C ARG A 151 12.71 1.64 4.99
N CYS A 152 13.83 1.13 4.50
CA CYS A 152 13.96 0.41 3.22
C CYS A 152 14.74 -0.91 3.35
N ASP A 153 15.08 -1.31 4.58
CA ASP A 153 15.89 -2.50 4.87
C ASP A 153 15.31 -3.75 4.16
N GLY A 154 16.18 -4.57 3.58
CA GLY A 154 15.85 -5.81 2.85
C GLY A 154 15.40 -5.60 1.39
N SER A 155 15.34 -4.37 0.88
CA SER A 155 14.90 -4.11 -0.50
C SER A 155 16.03 -4.29 -1.50
N THR A 156 15.70 -4.87 -2.66
CA THR A 156 16.66 -5.23 -3.71
C THR A 156 16.17 -4.80 -5.09
N SER A 157 17.08 -4.62 -6.04
CA SER A 157 16.74 -4.40 -7.45
C SER A 157 16.13 -5.65 -8.10
N TYR A 158 15.59 -5.49 -9.31
CA TYR A 158 15.07 -6.61 -10.10
C TYR A 158 16.17 -7.61 -10.51
N ASP A 159 17.39 -7.15 -10.68
CA ASP A 159 18.51 -7.98 -11.14
C ASP A 159 18.93 -8.98 -10.05
N ASP A 160 18.93 -8.54 -8.78
CA ASP A 160 19.26 -9.39 -7.63
C ASP A 160 18.11 -10.33 -7.23
N SER A 161 16.88 -10.01 -7.63
CA SER A 161 15.68 -10.79 -7.30
C SER A 161 15.58 -12.10 -8.09
N ASN A 162 16.23 -12.19 -9.26
CA ASN A 162 16.28 -13.42 -10.06
C ASN A 162 17.09 -14.54 -9.39
N CYS A 163 17.95 -14.22 -8.43
CA CYS A 163 18.74 -15.23 -7.71
C CYS A 163 17.92 -16.11 -6.75
N TYR A 164 16.64 -15.78 -6.49
CA TYR A 164 15.77 -16.57 -5.62
C TYR A 164 14.87 -17.58 -6.35
N MET A 165 14.77 -17.51 -7.68
CA MET A 165 13.93 -18.44 -8.45
C MET A 165 14.71 -19.62 -9.06
N ASP A 166 16.04 -19.59 -9.05
CA ASP A 166 16.89 -20.65 -9.61
C ASP A 166 17.02 -21.91 -8.72
N ILE A 167 16.19 -22.06 -7.67
CA ILE A 167 16.23 -23.23 -6.75
C ILE A 167 15.16 -24.29 -7.08
N TYR A 168 14.34 -24.10 -8.13
CA TYR A 168 13.31 -25.08 -8.52
C TYR A 168 13.52 -25.77 -9.88
N ASP A 169 14.68 -25.57 -10.52
CA ASP A 169 15.05 -26.36 -11.71
C ASP A 169 16.18 -27.32 -11.38
N GLY A 170 15.81 -28.52 -10.91
CA GLY A 170 16.71 -29.66 -10.85
C GLY A 170 16.50 -30.57 -9.65
N ASP A 171 15.52 -31.47 -9.76
CA ASP A 171 15.70 -32.86 -9.33
C ASP A 171 14.68 -33.74 -10.05
N ASP A 172 15.02 -34.03 -11.31
CA ASP A 172 14.54 -35.20 -12.03
C ASP A 172 15.29 -36.41 -11.44
N CYS A 173 14.73 -37.04 -10.40
CA CYS A 173 15.22 -38.31 -9.88
C CYS A 173 14.36 -39.45 -10.42
N SER A 174 14.84 -40.04 -11.51
CA SER A 174 14.49 -41.38 -11.98
C SER A 174 14.72 -42.43 -10.88
N ASP A 175 13.70 -43.26 -10.62
CA ASP A 175 13.78 -44.74 -10.60
C ASP A 175 12.36 -45.36 -10.53
#